data_AF-A0A1T4WVM9-F1
#
_entry.id   AF-A0A1T4WVM9-F1
#
_cell.length_a   1.000
_cell.length_b   1.000
_cell.length_c   1.000
_cell.angle_alpha   90.00
_cell.angle_beta   90.00
_cell.angle_gamma   90.00
#
_symmetry.space_group_name_H-M   'P 1'
#
loop_
_entity.id
_entity.type
_entity.pdbx_description
1 polymer ?
#
loop_
_entity_poly.entity_id
_entity_poly.type
_entity_poly.pdbx_seq_one_letter_code
_entity_poly.pdbx_strand_id
1 'polypeptide(L)'
;MASSSQPYEFVFAERVARILERGHVLAYGHRDYCGMGLTYHEGRFYYGEVWDGQLLLAENMAQCFESREAFSLWLGSQSDASLSRQDKPDSFYHDNQTLSRARLMDFVERYESLSRIDLQRWIQLWGKLGVKQVQEPCFGGLCAAYSEPRRAYHNLHHLEACLKELDGVHDQAQQPAILETALWFHDAIYDPQTTSKNEELSANWARDVLEEADAPKDLIKQVRRLILLTKQHVPDKTPDAGLMCDIDLAILGQPEECFWAYERAIRQEYGWVNENEYRQGRIRVLETFLNRKSIYVTELFADRYEAVARSNLKASLERLAGK
;
A
#
# COMPACT_ATOMS: atom_id res chain seq x y z
N MET A 1 -6.62 26.00 -22.07
CA MET A 1 -7.39 26.80 -21.10
C MET A 1 -6.39 27.35 -20.11
N ALA A 2 -6.54 28.60 -19.65
CA ALA A 2 -5.60 29.16 -18.67
C ALA A 2 -5.68 28.39 -17.35
N SER A 3 -4.52 28.08 -16.75
CA SER A 3 -4.41 27.40 -15.46
C SER A 3 -5.07 28.24 -14.35
N SER A 4 -5.73 27.58 -13.39
CA SER A 4 -6.49 28.26 -12.33
C SER A 4 -5.57 29.10 -11.43
N SER A 5 -6.00 30.32 -11.11
CA SER A 5 -5.27 31.22 -10.17
C SER A 5 -5.81 31.16 -8.73
N GLN A 6 -6.75 30.25 -8.44
CA GLN A 6 -7.27 30.10 -7.08
C GLN A 6 -6.19 29.50 -6.16
N PRO A 7 -5.86 30.14 -5.03
CA PRO A 7 -4.89 29.60 -4.08
C PRO A 7 -5.29 28.24 -3.52
N TYR A 8 -4.33 27.40 -3.17
CA TYR A 8 -4.55 26.07 -2.61
C TYR A 8 -5.08 26.08 -1.18
N GLU A 9 -4.78 27.13 -0.42
CA GLU A 9 -5.13 27.36 0.98
C GLU A 9 -4.29 26.56 1.99
N PHE A 10 -3.99 27.20 3.12
CA PHE A 10 -3.09 26.66 4.15
C PHE A 10 -3.56 25.31 4.72
N VAL A 11 -4.86 25.17 5.00
CA VAL A 11 -5.42 23.94 5.59
C VAL A 11 -5.26 22.74 4.64
N PHE A 12 -5.40 22.96 3.34
CA PHE A 12 -5.18 21.91 2.34
C PHE A 12 -3.69 21.57 2.23
N ALA A 13 -2.81 22.57 2.23
CA ALA A 13 -1.36 22.36 2.21
C ALA A 13 -0.84 21.62 3.45
N GLU A 14 -1.43 21.84 4.63
CA GLU A 14 -1.14 21.07 5.86
C GLU A 14 -1.44 19.58 5.71
N ARG A 15 -2.51 19.21 4.98
CA ARG A 15 -2.85 17.81 4.72
C ARG A 15 -1.79 17.14 3.83
N VAL A 16 -1.36 17.83 2.77
CA VAL A 16 -0.25 17.38 1.91
C VAL A 16 1.02 17.19 2.73
N ALA A 17 1.37 18.16 3.58
CA ALA A 17 2.59 18.12 4.38
C ALA A 17 2.64 16.90 5.31
N ARG A 18 1.55 16.61 6.03
CA ARG A 18 1.47 15.42 6.90
C ARG A 18 1.62 14.10 6.16
N ILE A 19 1.19 14.04 4.89
CA ILE A 19 1.40 12.85 4.07
C ILE A 19 2.87 12.71 3.70
N LEU A 20 3.53 13.81 3.32
CA LEU A 20 4.97 13.80 3.03
C LEU A 20 5.79 13.41 4.27
N GLU A 21 5.46 13.93 5.45
CA GLU A 21 6.12 13.59 6.72
C GLU A 21 6.08 12.09 7.05
N ARG A 22 5.07 11.37 6.55
CA ARG A 22 4.95 9.91 6.68
C ARG A 22 5.77 9.12 5.66
N GLY A 23 6.60 9.81 4.86
CA GLY A 23 7.51 9.24 3.86
C GLY A 23 6.89 9.00 2.48
N HIS A 24 5.67 9.47 2.24
CA HIS A 24 5.05 9.38 0.91
C HIS A 24 5.61 10.46 -0.01
N VAL A 25 5.83 10.12 -1.28
CA VAL A 25 6.40 11.03 -2.28
C VAL A 25 5.36 11.34 -3.34
N LEU A 26 5.20 12.62 -3.68
CA LEU A 26 4.41 13.03 -4.83
C LEU A 26 5.35 13.19 -6.03
N ALA A 27 5.39 12.18 -6.89
CA ALA A 27 6.19 12.17 -8.11
C ALA A 27 5.52 11.31 -9.19
N TYR A 28 5.78 11.57 -10.46
CA TYR A 28 5.53 10.59 -11.52
C TYR A 28 6.76 9.69 -11.67
N GLY A 29 6.56 8.43 -12.09
CA GLY A 29 7.62 7.45 -12.25
C GLY A 29 7.70 6.96 -13.69
N HIS A 30 8.41 7.70 -14.55
CA HIS A 30 8.75 7.26 -15.91
C HIS A 30 10.19 7.68 -16.24
N ARG A 31 10.68 7.33 -17.43
CA ARG A 31 12.06 7.64 -17.84
C ARG A 31 12.18 9.10 -18.27
N ASP A 32 13.31 9.72 -17.97
CA ASP A 32 13.61 11.14 -18.23
C ASP A 32 12.77 12.09 -17.35
N TYR A 33 12.47 13.31 -17.84
CA TYR A 33 11.79 14.35 -17.08
C TYR A 33 10.33 13.96 -16.74
N CYS A 34 10.07 13.84 -15.44
CA CYS A 34 8.81 13.41 -14.84
C CYS A 34 7.99 14.56 -14.25
N GLY A 35 8.33 15.81 -14.57
CA GLY A 35 7.61 16.97 -14.04
C GLY A 35 8.14 17.45 -12.69
N MET A 36 7.23 18.03 -11.92
CA MET A 36 7.51 18.52 -10.57
C MET A 36 6.98 17.54 -9.52
N GLY A 37 7.66 17.50 -8.36
CA GLY A 37 7.27 16.64 -7.25
C GLY A 37 7.51 17.27 -5.89
N LEU A 38 7.04 16.56 -4.86
CA LEU A 38 7.19 16.90 -3.45
C LEU A 38 7.72 15.70 -2.68
N THR A 39 8.65 15.95 -1.77
CA THR A 39 9.13 14.94 -0.81
C THR A 39 9.50 15.58 0.52
N TYR A 40 9.63 14.74 1.55
CA TYR A 40 10.15 15.11 2.87
C TYR A 40 11.33 14.21 3.20
N HIS A 41 12.43 14.79 3.64
CA HIS A 41 13.65 14.06 3.97
C HIS A 41 14.44 14.83 5.04
N GLU A 42 15.02 14.11 6.01
CA GLU A 42 15.86 14.69 7.07
C GLU A 42 15.29 15.97 7.73
N GLY A 43 13.99 15.99 8.02
CA GLY A 43 13.35 17.12 8.70
C GLY A 43 12.85 18.24 7.79
N ARG A 44 13.04 18.14 6.47
CA ARG A 44 12.80 19.23 5.51
C ARG A 44 11.86 18.83 4.39
N PHE A 45 11.16 19.81 3.83
CA PHE A 45 10.29 19.64 2.66
C PHE A 45 10.99 20.14 1.40
N TYR A 46 10.75 19.44 0.30
CA TYR A 46 11.43 19.65 -0.96
C TYR A 46 10.39 19.77 -2.09
N TYR A 47 10.54 20.80 -2.91
CA TYR A 47 9.85 20.96 -4.18
C TYR A 47 10.90 21.01 -5.29
N GLY A 48 10.79 20.14 -6.28
CA GLY A 48 11.85 19.99 -7.29
C GLY A 48 11.38 19.24 -8.53
N GLU A 49 12.27 19.21 -9.53
CA GLU A 49 12.07 18.41 -10.72
C GLU A 49 12.31 16.92 -10.41
N VAL A 50 11.50 16.08 -11.03
CA VAL A 50 11.60 14.62 -10.92
C VAL A 50 12.20 14.11 -12.22
N TRP A 51 13.21 13.27 -12.10
CA TRP A 51 13.92 12.65 -13.22
C TRP A 51 14.04 11.16 -12.97
N ASP A 52 13.68 10.34 -13.96
CA ASP A 52 13.68 8.87 -13.83
C ASP A 52 12.89 8.38 -12.59
N GLY A 53 11.80 9.07 -12.27
CA GLY A 53 10.97 8.79 -11.08
C GLY A 53 11.57 9.22 -9.74
N GLN A 54 12.72 9.88 -9.74
CA GLN A 54 13.42 10.28 -8.52
C GLN A 54 13.48 11.80 -8.39
N LEU A 55 13.20 12.29 -7.18
CA LEU A 55 13.42 13.67 -6.80
C LEU A 55 14.80 13.78 -6.14
N LEU A 56 15.81 14.12 -6.94
CA LEU A 56 17.20 14.20 -6.48
C LEU A 56 17.42 15.48 -5.67
N LEU A 57 17.55 15.31 -4.35
CA LEU A 57 17.64 16.40 -3.36
C LEU A 57 18.88 17.31 -3.53
N ALA A 58 19.89 16.91 -4.30
CA ALA A 58 21.12 17.68 -4.47
C ALA A 58 21.22 18.46 -5.80
N GLU A 59 20.49 18.04 -6.85
CA GLU A 59 20.74 18.52 -8.22
C GLU A 59 19.54 19.26 -8.82
N ASN A 60 18.31 18.87 -8.48
CA ASN A 60 17.09 19.28 -9.19
C ASN A 60 16.08 20.00 -8.29
N MET A 61 16.57 20.64 -7.23
CA MET A 61 15.73 21.37 -6.27
C MET A 61 15.32 22.74 -6.77
N ALA A 62 14.01 23.00 -6.72
CA ALA A 62 13.49 24.36 -6.90
C ALA A 62 13.42 25.10 -5.56
N GLN A 63 12.90 24.47 -4.50
CA GLN A 63 12.75 25.08 -3.17
C GLN A 63 12.89 24.04 -2.05
N CYS A 64 13.38 24.51 -0.89
CA CYS A 64 13.53 23.75 0.35
C CYS A 64 12.87 24.50 1.51
N PHE A 65 12.23 23.79 2.43
CA PHE A 65 11.57 24.38 3.60
C PHE A 65 11.98 23.64 4.88
N GLU A 66 12.42 24.40 5.88
CA GLU A 66 12.94 23.89 7.17
C GLU A 66 11.83 23.41 8.13
N SER A 67 10.57 23.74 7.86
CA SER A 67 9.45 23.38 8.72
C SER A 67 8.17 23.16 7.95
N ARG A 68 7.25 22.39 8.55
CA ARG A 68 5.91 22.16 8.03
C ARG A 68 5.16 23.48 7.83
N GLU A 69 5.22 24.38 8.80
CA GLU A 69 4.55 25.68 8.73
C GLU A 69 5.05 26.50 7.53
N ALA A 70 6.38 26.57 7.31
CA ALA A 70 6.94 27.30 6.19
C ALA A 70 6.51 26.70 4.84
N PHE A 71 6.54 25.37 4.73
CA PHE A 71 6.07 24.65 3.56
C PHE A 71 4.58 24.89 3.30
N SER A 72 3.72 24.76 4.31
CA SER A 72 2.28 24.88 4.18
C SER A 72 1.83 26.31 3.90
N LEU A 73 2.52 27.32 4.43
CA LEU A 73 2.33 28.72 4.05
C LEU A 73 2.67 28.94 2.57
N TRP A 74 3.81 28.43 2.11
CA TRP A 74 4.22 28.53 0.71
C TRP A 74 3.24 27.83 -0.23
N LEU A 75 2.97 26.55 -0.01
CA LEU A 75 2.10 25.75 -0.88
C LEU A 75 0.66 26.30 -0.84
N GLY A 76 0.18 26.71 0.33
CA GLY A 76 -1.15 27.29 0.51
C GLY A 76 -1.36 28.60 -0.26
N SER A 77 -0.30 29.36 -0.52
CA SER A 77 -0.35 30.57 -1.36
C SER A 77 -0.21 30.29 -2.86
N GLN A 78 0.12 29.05 -3.27
CA GLN A 78 0.27 28.68 -4.67
C GLN A 78 -1.09 28.39 -5.34
N SER A 79 -1.08 28.36 -6.67
CA SER A 79 -2.19 27.98 -7.54
C SER A 79 -1.65 27.21 -8.75
N ASP A 80 -2.54 26.59 -9.55
CA ASP A 80 -2.13 25.90 -10.78
C ASP A 80 -1.39 26.86 -11.73
N ALA A 81 -1.83 28.13 -11.77
CA ALA A 81 -1.17 29.18 -12.53
C ALA A 81 0.23 29.53 -11.98
N SER A 82 0.41 29.66 -10.67
CA SER A 82 1.73 30.03 -10.12
C SER A 82 2.75 28.89 -10.20
N LEU A 83 2.30 27.64 -10.23
CA LEU A 83 3.14 26.45 -10.39
C LEU A 83 3.19 25.92 -11.82
N SER A 84 2.62 26.65 -12.80
CA SER A 84 2.63 26.31 -14.23
C SER A 84 4.02 26.39 -14.89
N ARG A 85 5.02 26.94 -14.19
CA ARG A 85 6.39 27.13 -14.69
C ARG A 85 6.52 28.01 -15.94
N GLN A 86 5.54 28.88 -16.18
CA GLN A 86 5.55 29.85 -17.29
C GLN A 86 6.74 30.83 -17.22
N ASP A 87 7.43 30.90 -16.09
CA ASP A 87 8.67 31.66 -15.89
C ASP A 87 9.90 31.04 -16.61
N LYS A 88 9.83 29.77 -17.04
CA LYS A 88 10.95 29.10 -17.71
C LYS A 88 11.13 29.61 -19.15
N PRO A 89 12.40 29.78 -19.61
CA PRO A 89 12.67 30.25 -20.97
C PRO A 89 12.32 29.20 -22.03
N ASP A 90 12.41 27.92 -21.69
CA ASP A 90 12.02 26.81 -22.56
C ASP A 90 10.56 26.43 -22.27
N SER A 91 9.72 26.50 -23.31
CA SER A 91 8.30 26.19 -23.22
C SER A 91 8.01 24.71 -22.98
N PHE A 92 9.00 23.83 -23.14
CA PHE A 92 8.89 22.42 -22.75
C PHE A 92 8.45 22.24 -21.29
N TYR A 93 8.83 23.15 -20.40
CA TYR A 93 8.50 23.06 -18.97
C TYR A 93 7.13 23.65 -18.61
N HIS A 94 6.51 24.41 -19.52
CA HIS A 94 5.25 25.10 -19.26
C HIS A 94 4.09 24.11 -19.15
N ASP A 95 3.41 24.11 -18.00
CA ASP A 95 2.30 23.23 -17.64
C ASP A 95 2.61 21.72 -17.77
N ASN A 96 3.88 21.35 -17.98
CA ASN A 96 4.31 19.98 -18.20
C ASN A 96 4.52 19.27 -16.86
N GLN A 97 3.52 18.46 -16.49
CA GLN A 97 3.53 17.59 -15.30
C GLN A 97 3.84 18.38 -14.00
N THR A 98 3.26 19.58 -13.91
CA THR A 98 3.39 20.45 -12.74
C THR A 98 2.53 19.96 -11.57
N LEU A 99 2.63 20.63 -10.43
CA LEU A 99 1.69 20.42 -9.34
C LEU A 99 0.39 21.17 -9.67
N SER A 100 -0.73 20.46 -9.62
CA SER A 100 -2.06 21.03 -9.78
C SER A 100 -2.92 20.68 -8.56
N ARG A 101 -4.00 21.43 -8.33
CA ARG A 101 -4.97 21.13 -7.28
C ARG A 101 -5.49 19.70 -7.39
N ALA A 102 -5.83 19.26 -8.61
CA ALA A 102 -6.30 17.90 -8.86
C ALA A 102 -5.25 16.86 -8.43
N ARG A 103 -3.99 17.03 -8.84
CA ARG A 103 -2.90 16.10 -8.49
C ARG A 103 -2.62 16.08 -6.98
N LEU A 104 -2.70 17.22 -6.30
CA LEU A 104 -2.57 17.31 -4.84
C LEU A 104 -3.76 16.65 -4.14
N MET A 105 -4.98 16.82 -4.67
CA MET A 105 -6.17 16.19 -4.11
C MET A 105 -6.10 14.68 -4.25
N ASP A 106 -5.73 14.16 -5.43
CA ASP A 106 -5.53 12.72 -5.65
C ASP A 106 -4.49 12.14 -4.67
N PHE A 107 -3.41 12.88 -4.41
CA PHE A 107 -2.40 12.50 -3.43
C PHE A 107 -2.97 12.45 -2.00
N VAL A 108 -3.75 13.46 -1.62
CA VAL A 108 -4.40 13.50 -0.31
C VAL A 108 -5.41 12.37 -0.14
N GLU A 109 -6.32 12.20 -1.10
CA GLU A 109 -7.34 11.16 -1.09
C GLU A 109 -6.73 9.75 -1.04
N ARG A 110 -5.57 9.55 -1.69
CA ARG A 110 -4.86 8.26 -1.68
C ARG A 110 -4.29 7.89 -0.33
N TYR A 111 -3.71 8.84 0.40
CA TYR A 111 -2.86 8.53 1.57
C TYR A 111 -3.42 9.01 2.91
N GLU A 112 -4.41 9.89 2.94
CA GLU A 112 -4.91 10.49 4.18
C GLU A 112 -5.50 9.43 5.14
N SER A 113 -6.18 8.42 4.60
CA SER A 113 -6.76 7.31 5.37
C SER A 113 -5.72 6.27 5.82
N LEU A 114 -4.53 6.25 5.23
CA LEU A 114 -3.51 5.21 5.40
C LEU A 114 -2.59 5.53 6.58
N SER A 115 -3.14 5.46 7.80
CA SER A 115 -2.44 5.87 9.02
C SER A 115 -1.27 4.95 9.45
N ARG A 116 -1.30 3.67 9.06
CA ARG A 116 -0.29 2.65 9.38
C ARG A 116 0.72 2.46 8.26
N ILE A 117 0.40 2.90 7.05
CA ILE A 117 1.37 3.00 5.96
C ILE A 117 2.25 4.23 6.18
N ASP A 118 3.25 4.05 7.04
CA ASP A 118 4.06 5.12 7.59
C ASP A 118 5.53 4.73 7.67
N LEU A 119 6.41 5.62 7.21
CA LEU A 119 7.84 5.39 7.20
C LEU A 119 8.43 5.26 8.61
N GLN A 120 7.89 5.95 9.61
CA GLN A 120 8.38 5.81 10.98
C GLN A 120 8.02 4.43 11.55
N ARG A 121 6.81 3.91 11.27
CA ARG A 121 6.44 2.52 11.59
C ARG A 121 7.40 1.54 10.93
N TRP A 122 7.71 1.75 9.66
CA TRP A 122 8.69 0.95 8.93
C TRP A 122 10.06 1.00 9.61
N ILE A 123 10.62 2.19 9.85
CA ILE A 123 11.91 2.36 10.55
C ILE A 123 11.93 1.62 11.90
N GLN A 124 10.87 1.75 12.70
CA GLN A 124 10.75 1.06 13.99
C GLN A 124 10.73 -0.46 13.81
N LEU A 125 10.04 -0.98 12.80
CA LEU A 125 10.03 -2.40 12.47
C LEU A 125 11.44 -2.91 12.18
N TRP A 126 12.20 -2.22 11.33
CA TRP A 126 13.60 -2.57 11.03
C TRP A 126 14.47 -2.53 12.29
N GLY A 127 14.27 -1.54 13.17
CA GLY A 127 14.94 -1.50 14.47
C GLY A 127 14.66 -2.73 15.35
N LYS A 128 13.41 -3.21 15.37
CA LYS A 128 13.00 -4.42 16.12
C LYS A 128 13.60 -5.71 15.55
N LEU A 129 13.88 -5.77 14.26
CA LEU A 129 14.53 -6.92 13.61
C LEU A 129 16.05 -6.99 13.90
N GLY A 130 16.63 -5.95 14.50
CA GLY A 130 18.05 -5.89 14.84
C GLY A 130 19.00 -5.72 13.65
N VAL A 131 18.49 -5.22 12.54
CA VAL A 131 19.21 -4.97 11.28
C VAL A 131 19.79 -3.56 11.27
N LYS A 132 21.02 -3.42 10.73
CA LYS A 132 21.84 -2.20 10.91
C LYS A 132 21.51 -1.08 9.93
N GLN A 133 20.90 -1.38 8.79
CA GLN A 133 20.55 -0.41 7.75
C GLN A 133 19.04 -0.42 7.53
N VAL A 134 18.39 0.72 7.73
CA VAL A 134 17.01 0.92 7.31
C VAL A 134 17.00 1.10 5.80
N GLN A 135 16.19 0.29 5.11
CA GLN A 135 15.99 0.44 3.67
C GLN A 135 14.83 1.43 3.42
N GLU A 136 15.05 2.74 3.61
CA GLU A 136 14.06 3.77 3.27
C GLU A 136 13.60 3.68 1.79
N PRO A 137 14.50 3.43 0.80
CA PRO A 137 14.07 3.22 -0.59
C PRO A 137 13.11 2.03 -0.75
N CYS A 138 13.22 1.00 0.10
CA CYS A 138 12.33 -0.16 0.05
C CYS A 138 10.90 0.21 0.47
N PHE A 139 10.73 1.10 1.45
CA PHE A 139 9.39 1.59 1.83
C PHE A 139 8.69 2.26 0.64
N GLY A 140 9.40 3.15 -0.06
CA GLY A 140 8.88 3.80 -1.27
C GLY A 140 8.55 2.79 -2.37
N GLY A 141 9.43 1.80 -2.59
CA GLY A 141 9.21 0.72 -3.56
C GLY A 141 7.99 -0.14 -3.25
N LEU A 142 7.77 -0.51 -1.98
CA LEU A 142 6.56 -1.22 -1.54
C LEU A 142 5.31 -0.37 -1.76
N CYS A 143 5.34 0.90 -1.33
CA CYS A 143 4.22 1.81 -1.53
C CYS A 143 3.86 1.96 -3.01
N ALA A 144 4.87 2.04 -3.89
CA ALA A 144 4.68 2.09 -5.33
C ALA A 144 4.04 0.80 -5.87
N ALA A 145 4.52 -0.37 -5.46
CA ALA A 145 3.99 -1.66 -5.89
C ALA A 145 2.51 -1.84 -5.52
N TYR A 146 2.14 -1.53 -4.26
CA TYR A 146 0.74 -1.56 -3.83
C TYR A 146 -0.12 -0.43 -4.43
N SER A 147 0.49 0.60 -5.04
CA SER A 147 -0.23 1.71 -5.70
C SER A 147 -0.39 1.51 -7.21
N GLU A 148 -0.01 0.35 -7.76
CA GLU A 148 -0.16 0.04 -9.18
C GLU A 148 -1.64 0.18 -9.64
N PRO A 149 -1.94 0.88 -10.75
CA PRO A 149 -3.31 1.24 -11.12
C PRO A 149 -4.28 0.07 -11.31
N ARG A 150 -3.77 -1.15 -11.57
CA ARG A 150 -4.59 -2.33 -11.80
C ARG A 150 -5.02 -3.04 -10.51
N ARG A 151 -4.45 -2.66 -9.36
CA ARG A 151 -4.72 -3.29 -8.05
C ARG A 151 -5.90 -2.61 -7.37
N ALA A 152 -7.09 -3.15 -7.59
CA ALA A 152 -8.31 -2.60 -6.99
C ALA A 152 -8.51 -3.04 -5.53
N TYR A 153 -8.09 -4.26 -5.17
CA TYR A 153 -8.16 -4.79 -3.81
C TYR A 153 -6.77 -4.94 -3.18
N HIS A 154 -5.81 -5.58 -3.85
CA HIS A 154 -4.48 -5.89 -3.32
C HIS A 154 -3.57 -4.65 -3.36
N ASN A 155 -4.00 -3.59 -2.69
CA ASN A 155 -3.39 -2.27 -2.68
C ASN A 155 -3.09 -1.82 -1.23
N LEU A 156 -2.67 -0.56 -1.07
CA LEU A 156 -2.31 -0.02 0.24
C LEU A 156 -3.44 -0.05 1.28
N HIS A 157 -4.71 -0.02 0.87
CA HIS A 157 -5.82 -0.12 1.81
C HIS A 157 -5.97 -1.54 2.37
N HIS A 158 -5.70 -2.57 1.57
CA HIS A 158 -5.60 -3.95 2.06
C HIS A 158 -4.47 -4.08 3.08
N LEU A 159 -3.28 -3.59 2.75
CA LEU A 159 -2.15 -3.61 3.69
C LEU A 159 -2.45 -2.83 4.98
N GLU A 160 -3.06 -1.64 4.90
CA GLU A 160 -3.52 -0.87 6.07
C GLU A 160 -4.49 -1.68 6.93
N ALA A 161 -5.44 -2.40 6.31
CA ALA A 161 -6.38 -3.27 7.02
C ALA A 161 -5.66 -4.43 7.72
N CYS A 162 -4.70 -5.08 7.05
CA CYS A 162 -3.89 -6.13 7.66
C CYS A 162 -3.08 -5.63 8.86
N LEU A 163 -2.40 -4.48 8.73
CA LEU A 163 -1.64 -3.87 9.82
C LEU A 163 -2.56 -3.43 10.97
N LYS A 164 -3.79 -3.02 10.68
CA LYS A 164 -4.79 -2.72 11.70
C LYS A 164 -5.22 -3.95 12.50
N GLU A 165 -5.44 -5.09 11.83
CA GLU A 165 -5.72 -6.33 12.53
C GLU A 165 -4.51 -6.77 13.36
N LEU A 166 -3.29 -6.66 12.83
CA LEU A 166 -2.06 -6.94 13.55
C LEU A 166 -1.96 -6.11 14.84
N ASP A 167 -2.20 -4.80 14.78
CA ASP A 167 -2.17 -3.93 15.96
C ASP A 167 -3.13 -4.43 17.05
N GLY A 168 -4.28 -4.96 16.66
CA GLY A 168 -5.28 -5.51 17.58
C GLY A 168 -4.92 -6.86 18.21
N VAL A 169 -3.89 -7.54 17.70
CA VAL A 169 -3.44 -8.87 18.16
C VAL A 169 -1.95 -8.95 18.43
N HIS A 170 -1.26 -7.81 18.47
CA HIS A 170 0.19 -7.74 18.60
C HIS A 170 0.71 -8.53 19.82
N ASP A 171 0.00 -8.47 20.95
CA ASP A 171 0.38 -9.18 22.19
C ASP A 171 0.17 -10.70 22.14
N GLN A 172 -0.54 -11.20 21.12
CA GLN A 172 -0.75 -12.64 20.89
C GLN A 172 0.27 -13.22 19.92
N ALA A 173 0.93 -12.36 19.13
CA ALA A 173 1.98 -12.78 18.22
C ALA A 173 3.25 -13.15 19.00
N GLN A 174 3.83 -14.30 18.69
CA GLN A 174 5.08 -14.75 19.31
C GLN A 174 6.28 -14.00 18.75
N GLN A 175 6.23 -13.66 17.45
CA GLN A 175 7.26 -12.93 16.73
C GLN A 175 6.63 -11.79 15.92
N PRO A 176 6.07 -10.76 16.58
CA PRO A 176 5.28 -9.71 15.94
C PRO A 176 6.05 -8.96 14.85
N ALA A 177 7.36 -8.73 15.02
CA ALA A 177 8.18 -8.08 13.99
C ALA A 177 8.29 -8.94 12.73
N ILE A 178 8.48 -10.25 12.86
CA ILE A 178 8.56 -11.17 11.71
C ILE A 178 7.20 -11.25 10.99
N LEU A 179 6.11 -11.33 11.77
CA LEU A 179 4.75 -11.33 11.24
C LEU A 179 4.46 -10.03 10.49
N GLU A 180 4.78 -8.88 11.07
CA GLU A 180 4.59 -7.58 10.42
C GLU A 180 5.39 -7.48 9.12
N THR A 181 6.66 -7.89 9.12
CA THR A 181 7.47 -7.93 7.89
C THR A 181 6.81 -8.81 6.83
N ALA A 182 6.29 -9.98 7.20
CA ALA A 182 5.57 -10.83 6.25
C ALA A 182 4.33 -10.13 5.67
N LEU A 183 3.56 -9.41 6.49
CA LEU A 183 2.40 -8.64 6.03
C LEU A 183 2.79 -7.50 5.08
N TRP A 184 3.88 -6.77 5.33
CA TRP A 184 4.35 -5.74 4.38
C TRP A 184 4.63 -6.32 2.99
N PHE A 185 5.14 -7.56 2.91
CA PHE A 185 5.57 -8.14 1.65
C PHE A 185 4.59 -9.11 0.99
N HIS A 186 3.58 -9.66 1.68
CA HIS A 186 2.83 -10.82 1.18
C HIS A 186 2.25 -10.65 -0.23
N ASP A 187 1.70 -9.48 -0.54
CA ASP A 187 1.16 -9.11 -1.85
C ASP A 187 1.97 -8.01 -2.56
N ALA A 188 3.23 -7.83 -2.17
CA ALA A 188 4.09 -6.82 -2.78
C ALA A 188 4.20 -7.03 -4.30
N ILE A 189 4.30 -8.29 -4.75
CA ILE A 189 4.12 -8.67 -6.15
C ILE A 189 2.74 -9.27 -6.35
N TYR A 190 1.95 -8.67 -7.24
CA TYR A 190 0.62 -9.15 -7.56
C TYR A 190 0.28 -8.93 -9.05
N ASP A 191 0.35 -10.00 -9.83
CA ASP A 191 -0.13 -10.05 -11.21
C ASP A 191 -0.95 -11.35 -11.43
N PRO A 192 -2.28 -11.31 -11.22
CA PRO A 192 -3.13 -12.49 -11.39
C PRO A 192 -3.30 -12.90 -12.87
N GLN A 193 -2.87 -12.07 -13.82
CA GLN A 193 -3.04 -12.32 -15.26
C GLN A 193 -1.89 -13.16 -15.83
N THR A 194 -0.66 -12.91 -15.39
CA THR A 194 0.53 -13.50 -16.03
C THR A 194 1.19 -14.62 -15.24
N THR A 195 0.91 -14.72 -13.93
CA THR A 195 1.60 -15.69 -13.06
C THR A 195 0.72 -16.19 -11.91
N SER A 196 0.97 -17.42 -11.50
CA SER A 196 0.42 -18.05 -10.29
C SER A 196 1.44 -18.13 -9.15
N LYS A 197 2.53 -17.36 -9.27
CA LYS A 197 3.68 -17.36 -8.34
C LYS A 197 3.83 -16.04 -7.58
N ASN A 198 2.73 -15.30 -7.38
CA ASN A 198 2.76 -13.99 -6.74
C ASN A 198 3.38 -14.06 -5.34
N GLU A 199 2.95 -15.01 -4.52
CA GLU A 199 3.44 -15.19 -3.15
C GLU A 199 4.91 -15.63 -3.12
N GLU A 200 5.34 -16.49 -4.05
CA GLU A 200 6.75 -16.86 -4.18
C GLU A 200 7.63 -15.67 -4.60
N LEU A 201 7.15 -14.82 -5.51
CA LEU A 201 7.88 -13.63 -5.96
C LEU A 201 7.94 -12.58 -4.85
N SER A 202 6.83 -12.33 -4.15
CA SER A 202 6.76 -11.52 -2.93
C SER A 202 7.73 -12.01 -1.85
N ALA A 203 7.76 -13.32 -1.57
CA ALA A 203 8.69 -13.91 -0.62
C ALA A 203 10.16 -13.81 -1.07
N ASN A 204 10.43 -13.89 -2.37
CA ASN A 204 11.77 -13.66 -2.90
C ASN A 204 12.19 -12.19 -2.74
N TRP A 205 11.30 -11.24 -3.02
CA TRP A 205 11.59 -9.83 -2.79
C TRP A 205 11.89 -9.58 -1.31
N ALA A 206 11.05 -10.08 -0.40
CA ALA A 206 11.30 -9.96 1.05
C ALA A 206 12.66 -10.53 1.46
N ARG A 207 13.04 -11.70 0.91
CA ARG A 207 14.37 -12.29 1.12
C ARG A 207 15.47 -11.34 0.67
N ASP A 208 15.40 -10.85 -0.55
CA ASP A 208 16.48 -10.06 -1.15
C ASP A 208 16.71 -8.78 -0.33
N VAL A 209 15.64 -8.08 0.08
CA VAL A 209 15.75 -6.90 0.94
C VAL A 209 16.33 -7.24 2.32
N LEU A 210 15.90 -8.34 2.93
CA LEU A 210 16.41 -8.76 4.24
C LEU A 210 17.87 -9.24 4.18
N GLU A 211 18.28 -9.89 3.09
CA GLU A 211 19.67 -10.29 2.83
C GLU A 211 20.57 -9.07 2.63
N GLU A 212 20.13 -8.09 1.84
CA GLU A 212 20.83 -6.81 1.66
C GLU A 212 21.01 -6.03 2.97
N ALA A 213 20.12 -6.24 3.94
CA ALA A 213 20.19 -5.64 5.26
C ALA A 213 20.93 -6.50 6.31
N ASP A 214 21.63 -7.55 5.90
CA ASP A 214 22.36 -8.48 6.76
C ASP A 214 21.48 -9.17 7.85
N ALA A 215 20.20 -9.41 7.56
CA ALA A 215 19.30 -10.08 8.50
C ALA A 215 19.73 -11.54 8.74
N PRO A 216 19.50 -12.10 9.96
CA PRO A 216 19.78 -13.49 10.23
C PRO A 216 19.01 -14.45 9.31
N LYS A 217 19.68 -15.52 8.85
CA LYS A 217 19.09 -16.52 7.92
C LYS A 217 17.79 -17.13 8.44
N ASP A 218 17.69 -17.37 9.76
CA ASP A 218 16.49 -17.91 10.37
C ASP A 218 15.31 -16.92 10.32
N LEU A 219 15.57 -15.62 10.48
CA LEU A 219 14.56 -14.56 10.34
C LEU A 219 14.03 -14.53 8.91
N ILE A 220 14.93 -14.49 7.93
CA ILE A 220 14.59 -14.51 6.49
C ILE A 220 13.73 -15.74 6.17
N LYS A 221 14.12 -16.91 6.66
CA LYS A 221 13.38 -18.16 6.46
C LYS A 221 11.96 -18.08 7.02
N GLN A 222 11.79 -17.47 8.20
CA GLN A 222 10.48 -17.33 8.83
C GLN A 222 9.57 -16.35 8.09
N VAL A 223 10.09 -15.18 7.68
CA VAL A 223 9.33 -14.20 6.87
C VAL A 223 8.87 -14.84 5.56
N ARG A 224 9.80 -15.46 4.81
CA ARG A 224 9.47 -16.16 3.55
C ARG A 224 8.38 -17.20 3.77
N ARG A 225 8.49 -18.01 4.83
CA ARG A 225 7.52 -19.05 5.13
C ARG A 225 6.13 -18.46 5.38
N LEU A 226 6.02 -17.41 6.23
CA LEU A 226 4.73 -16.78 6.52
C LEU A 226 4.06 -16.23 5.26
N ILE A 227 4.81 -15.56 4.39
CA ILE A 227 4.30 -15.10 3.09
C ILE A 227 3.77 -16.27 2.27
N LEU A 228 4.51 -17.37 2.16
CA LEU A 228 4.07 -18.54 1.38
C LEU A 228 2.80 -19.21 1.91
N LEU A 229 2.44 -19.02 3.20
CA LEU A 229 1.20 -19.55 3.75
C LEU A 229 -0.05 -18.84 3.21
N THR A 230 0.07 -17.58 2.73
CA THR A 230 -1.08 -16.83 2.17
C THR A 230 -1.53 -17.38 0.82
N LYS A 231 -0.72 -18.21 0.15
CA LYS A 231 -1.09 -18.82 -1.13
C LYS A 231 -2.33 -19.71 -1.08
N GLN A 232 -2.47 -20.46 0.02
CA GLN A 232 -3.60 -21.38 0.24
C GLN A 232 -4.37 -21.03 1.52
N HIS A 233 -3.85 -20.09 2.31
CA HIS A 233 -4.35 -19.74 3.63
C HIS A 233 -4.50 -20.96 4.53
N VAL A 234 -3.52 -21.86 4.49
CA VAL A 234 -3.46 -23.05 5.34
C VAL A 234 -2.28 -22.89 6.28
N PRO A 235 -2.49 -22.58 7.57
CA PRO A 235 -1.40 -22.41 8.51
C PRO A 235 -0.68 -23.74 8.75
N ASP A 236 0.62 -23.67 8.98
CA ASP A 236 1.35 -24.79 9.58
C ASP A 236 1.32 -24.70 11.13
N LYS A 237 2.05 -25.59 11.81
CA LYS A 237 2.07 -25.64 13.29
C LYS A 237 3.02 -24.65 13.94
N THR A 238 3.56 -23.72 13.17
CA THR A 238 4.64 -22.87 13.63
C THR A 238 4.11 -21.53 14.15
N PRO A 239 4.96 -20.77 14.88
CA PRO A 239 4.52 -19.50 15.44
C PRO A 239 3.93 -18.56 14.39
N ASP A 240 2.84 -17.90 14.76
CA ASP A 240 2.14 -16.85 14.00
C ASP A 240 1.56 -17.25 12.64
N ALA A 241 1.66 -18.53 12.24
CA ALA A 241 1.07 -19.04 11.00
C ALA A 241 -0.45 -18.84 10.95
N GLY A 242 -1.14 -19.11 12.05
CA GLY A 242 -2.57 -18.88 12.19
C GLY A 242 -2.92 -17.39 12.06
N LEU A 243 -2.21 -16.52 12.79
CA LEU A 243 -2.42 -15.07 12.73
C LEU A 243 -2.17 -14.51 11.33
N MET A 244 -1.13 -14.97 10.62
CA MET A 244 -0.85 -14.55 9.25
C MET A 244 -2.05 -14.82 8.32
N CYS A 245 -2.56 -16.05 8.32
CA CYS A 245 -3.70 -16.42 7.47
C CYS A 245 -4.99 -15.71 7.92
N ASP A 246 -5.22 -15.59 9.22
CA ASP A 246 -6.43 -14.97 9.76
C ASP A 246 -6.50 -13.47 9.49
N ILE A 247 -5.37 -12.77 9.59
CA ILE A 247 -5.25 -11.34 9.27
C ILE A 247 -5.56 -11.10 7.79
N ASP A 248 -4.97 -11.90 6.89
CA ASP A 248 -5.19 -11.77 5.45
C ASP A 248 -6.65 -12.11 5.05
N LEU A 249 -7.27 -13.08 5.73
CA LEU A 249 -8.67 -13.46 5.51
C LEU A 249 -9.69 -12.60 6.29
N ALA A 250 -9.25 -11.61 7.07
CA ALA A 250 -10.14 -10.81 7.92
C ALA A 250 -11.25 -10.12 7.12
N ILE A 251 -10.97 -9.74 5.86
CA ILE A 251 -11.93 -9.10 4.95
C ILE A 251 -13.22 -9.90 4.76
N LEU A 252 -13.15 -11.24 4.85
CA LEU A 252 -14.31 -12.10 4.63
C LEU A 252 -15.37 -11.87 5.72
N GLY A 253 -14.97 -11.61 6.96
CA GLY A 253 -15.86 -11.37 8.10
C GLY A 253 -16.10 -9.91 8.45
N GLN A 254 -15.66 -8.97 7.61
CA GLN A 254 -15.98 -7.55 7.77
C GLN A 254 -17.48 -7.29 7.52
N PRO A 255 -18.01 -6.11 7.95
CA PRO A 255 -19.39 -5.71 7.66
C PRO A 255 -19.73 -5.86 6.17
N GLU A 256 -21.00 -6.19 5.90
CA GLU A 256 -21.47 -6.54 4.55
C GLU A 256 -21.08 -5.51 3.48
N GLU A 257 -21.17 -4.21 3.77
CA GLU A 257 -20.75 -3.16 2.84
C GLU A 257 -19.27 -3.24 2.44
N CYS A 258 -18.39 -3.52 3.42
CA CYS A 258 -16.96 -3.71 3.20
C CYS A 258 -16.69 -4.98 2.38
N PHE A 259 -17.36 -6.08 2.72
CA PHE A 259 -17.24 -7.34 1.98
C PHE A 259 -17.68 -7.20 0.51
N TRP A 260 -18.78 -6.50 0.24
CA TRP A 260 -19.21 -6.27 -1.14
C TRP A 260 -18.31 -5.29 -1.90
N ALA A 261 -17.67 -4.35 -1.22
CA ALA A 261 -16.64 -3.52 -1.83
C ALA A 261 -15.43 -4.37 -2.25
N TYR A 262 -15.01 -5.29 -1.38
CA TYR A 262 -14.00 -6.31 -1.69
C TYR A 262 -14.38 -7.15 -2.92
N GLU A 263 -15.59 -7.73 -2.96
CA GLU A 263 -16.04 -8.55 -4.09
C GLU A 263 -16.02 -7.77 -5.43
N ARG A 264 -16.41 -6.49 -5.40
CA ARG A 264 -16.35 -5.61 -6.58
C ARG A 264 -14.90 -5.33 -7.00
N ALA A 265 -14.02 -5.07 -6.05
CA ALA A 265 -12.60 -4.82 -6.31
C ALA A 265 -11.92 -6.07 -6.90
N ILE A 266 -12.16 -7.26 -6.35
CA ILE A 266 -11.69 -8.52 -6.94
C ILE A 266 -12.24 -8.70 -8.36
N ARG A 267 -13.53 -8.43 -8.60
CA ARG A 267 -14.08 -8.50 -9.97
C ARG A 267 -13.34 -7.57 -10.94
N GLN A 268 -12.94 -6.38 -10.50
CA GLN A 268 -12.17 -5.43 -11.31
C GLN A 268 -10.77 -5.96 -11.64
N GLU A 269 -10.05 -6.54 -10.68
CA GLU A 269 -8.71 -7.12 -10.91
C GLU A 269 -8.74 -8.28 -11.89
N TYR A 270 -9.84 -9.06 -11.89
CA TYR A 270 -10.10 -10.12 -12.86
C TYR A 270 -10.95 -9.64 -14.04
N GLY A 271 -10.98 -8.33 -14.33
CA GLY A 271 -11.71 -7.73 -15.46
C GLY A 271 -11.36 -8.34 -16.83
N TRP A 272 -10.15 -8.89 -16.94
CA TRP A 272 -9.64 -9.57 -18.13
C TRP A 272 -10.16 -11.01 -18.31
N VAL A 273 -10.76 -11.61 -17.28
CA VAL A 273 -11.38 -12.94 -17.33
C VAL A 273 -12.84 -12.82 -17.80
N ASN A 274 -13.27 -13.74 -18.68
CA ASN A 274 -14.66 -13.81 -19.12
C ASN A 274 -15.60 -14.02 -17.92
N GLU A 275 -16.77 -13.39 -17.96
CA GLU A 275 -17.72 -13.41 -16.85
C GLU A 275 -18.10 -14.82 -16.37
N ASN A 276 -18.33 -15.78 -17.28
CA ASN A 276 -18.72 -17.13 -16.89
C ASN A 276 -17.56 -17.87 -16.21
N GLU A 277 -16.34 -17.72 -16.73
CA GLU A 277 -15.13 -18.32 -16.16
C GLU A 277 -14.81 -17.71 -14.79
N TYR A 278 -14.92 -16.38 -14.67
CA TYR A 278 -14.76 -15.67 -13.41
C TYR A 278 -15.74 -16.18 -12.37
N ARG A 279 -17.04 -16.25 -12.69
CA ARG A 279 -18.07 -16.73 -11.75
C ARG A 279 -17.76 -18.15 -11.25
N GLN A 280 -17.43 -19.06 -12.17
CA GLN A 280 -17.09 -20.44 -11.80
C GLN A 280 -15.81 -20.51 -10.94
N GLY A 281 -14.78 -19.73 -11.28
CA GLY A 281 -13.54 -19.65 -10.52
C GLY A 281 -13.77 -19.08 -9.12
N ARG A 282 -14.53 -17.98 -9.02
CA ARG A 282 -14.85 -17.34 -7.75
C ARG A 282 -15.68 -18.25 -6.86
N ILE A 283 -16.71 -18.92 -7.40
CA ILE A 283 -17.49 -19.93 -6.67
C ILE A 283 -16.58 -20.98 -6.03
N ARG A 284 -15.65 -21.58 -6.80
CA ARG A 284 -14.72 -22.59 -6.27
C ARG A 284 -13.85 -22.06 -5.12
N VAL A 285 -13.38 -20.82 -5.20
CA VAL A 285 -12.62 -20.18 -4.13
C VAL A 285 -13.48 -20.02 -2.86
N LEU A 286 -14.69 -19.48 -3.00
CA LEU A 286 -15.58 -19.27 -1.84
C LEU A 286 -16.03 -20.59 -1.20
N GLU A 287 -16.33 -21.60 -2.01
CA GLU A 287 -16.65 -22.96 -1.53
C GLU A 287 -15.48 -23.57 -0.76
N THR A 288 -14.24 -23.34 -1.19
CA THR A 288 -13.04 -23.83 -0.49
C THR A 288 -12.99 -23.32 0.95
N PHE A 289 -13.33 -22.05 1.20
CA PHE A 289 -13.41 -21.51 2.56
C PHE A 289 -14.62 -22.02 3.34
N LEU A 290 -15.81 -22.05 2.71
CA LEU A 290 -17.03 -22.52 3.38
C LEU A 290 -16.97 -24.00 3.81
N ASN A 291 -16.23 -24.82 3.07
CA ASN A 291 -16.04 -26.24 3.36
C ASN A 291 -15.05 -26.49 4.51
N ARG A 292 -14.33 -25.47 5.00
CA ARG A 292 -13.49 -25.61 6.19
C ARG A 292 -14.35 -25.77 7.43
N LYS A 293 -13.86 -26.55 8.41
CA LYS A 293 -14.49 -26.64 9.74
C LYS A 293 -14.56 -25.26 10.42
N SER A 294 -13.50 -24.46 10.26
CA SER A 294 -13.40 -23.06 10.67
C SER A 294 -12.67 -22.31 9.56
N ILE A 295 -13.15 -21.13 9.16
CA ILE A 295 -12.45 -20.27 8.19
C ILE A 295 -11.20 -19.70 8.86
N TYR A 296 -11.38 -19.21 10.09
CA TYR A 296 -10.31 -18.67 10.92
C TYR A 296 -9.72 -19.72 11.86
N VAL A 297 -8.43 -19.62 12.10
CA VAL A 297 -7.62 -20.63 12.79
C VAL A 297 -7.54 -20.34 14.29
N THR A 298 -7.32 -19.07 14.63
CA THR A 298 -7.25 -18.60 16.01
C THR A 298 -8.66 -18.40 16.56
N GLU A 299 -8.84 -18.73 17.85
CA GLU A 299 -10.13 -18.57 18.54
C GLU A 299 -10.61 -17.11 18.47
N LEU A 300 -9.69 -16.15 18.62
CA LEU A 300 -10.01 -14.72 18.55
C LEU A 300 -10.65 -14.31 17.22
N PHE A 301 -10.05 -14.70 16.09
CA PHE A 301 -10.60 -14.35 14.77
C PHE A 301 -11.85 -15.16 14.46
N ALA A 302 -11.93 -16.43 14.89
CA ALA A 302 -13.12 -17.22 14.74
C ALA A 302 -14.32 -16.58 15.47
N ASP A 303 -14.14 -16.18 16.73
CA ASP A 303 -15.17 -15.51 17.52
C ASP A 303 -15.61 -14.17 16.89
N ARG A 304 -14.65 -13.43 16.33
CA ARG A 304 -14.90 -12.10 15.74
C ARG A 304 -15.57 -12.17 14.37
N TYR A 305 -15.16 -13.11 13.52
CA TYR A 305 -15.41 -13.02 12.09
C TYR A 305 -16.11 -14.23 11.48
N GLU A 306 -16.07 -15.43 12.09
CA GLU A 306 -16.54 -16.68 11.46
C GLU A 306 -18.01 -16.60 11.01
N ALA A 307 -18.90 -16.14 11.90
CA ALA A 307 -20.33 -16.08 11.62
C ALA A 307 -20.64 -15.11 10.47
N VAL A 308 -20.03 -13.93 10.49
CA VAL A 308 -20.20 -12.90 9.45
C VAL A 308 -19.59 -13.36 8.13
N ALA A 309 -18.38 -13.94 8.17
CA ALA A 309 -17.72 -14.48 7.00
C ALA A 309 -18.56 -15.54 6.30
N ARG A 310 -19.11 -16.50 7.05
CA ARG A 310 -19.99 -17.52 6.46
C ARG A 310 -21.26 -16.93 5.85
N SER A 311 -21.83 -15.88 6.45
CA SER A 311 -22.99 -15.18 5.89
C SER A 311 -22.62 -14.48 4.57
N ASN A 312 -21.56 -13.69 4.58
CA ASN A 312 -21.03 -12.96 3.43
C ASN A 312 -20.71 -13.90 2.25
N LEU A 313 -19.97 -14.99 2.51
CA LEU A 313 -19.58 -15.96 1.50
C LEU A 313 -20.80 -16.66 0.87
N LYS A 314 -21.81 -17.02 1.67
CA LYS A 314 -23.05 -17.61 1.16
C LYS A 314 -23.83 -16.62 0.28
N ALA A 315 -23.94 -15.37 0.69
CA ALA A 315 -24.60 -14.32 -0.09
C ALA A 315 -23.90 -14.08 -1.43
N SER A 316 -22.55 -14.07 -1.45
CA SER A 316 -21.80 -13.99 -2.71
C SER A 316 -22.03 -15.21 -3.59
N LEU A 317 -22.02 -16.43 -3.02
CA LEU A 317 -22.33 -17.65 -3.78
C LEU A 317 -23.73 -17.61 -4.42
N GLU A 318 -24.76 -17.17 -3.70
CA GLU A 318 -26.12 -17.05 -4.24
C GLU A 318 -26.16 -16.09 -5.44
N ARG A 319 -25.52 -14.92 -5.31
CA ARG A 319 -25.42 -13.93 -6.38
C ARG A 319 -24.65 -14.46 -7.60
N LEU A 320 -23.54 -15.18 -7.38
CA LEU A 320 -22.72 -15.79 -8.43
C LEU A 320 -23.38 -17.01 -9.08
N ALA A 321 -24.29 -17.69 -8.38
CA ALA A 321 -25.12 -18.75 -8.94
C ALA A 321 -26.29 -18.21 -9.78
N GLY A 322 -26.58 -16.91 -9.71
CA GLY A 322 -27.67 -16.27 -10.45
C GLY A 322 -29.04 -16.48 -9.81
N LYS A 323 -29.07 -16.61 -8.47
CA LYS A 323 -30.30 -16.70 -7.67
C LYS A 323 -30.73 -15.34 -7.15
#